data_AF-A0A7D7VCP9-F1
#
_entry.id   AF-A0A7D7VCP9-F1
#
_cell.length_a   1.000
_cell.length_b   1.000
_cell.length_c   1.000
_cell.angle_alpha   90.00
_cell.angle_beta   90.00
_cell.angle_gamma   90.00
#
_symmetry.space_group_name_H-M   'P 1'
#
loop_
_entity.id
_entity.type
_entity.pdbx_description
1 polymer ?
#
loop_
_entity_poly.entity_id
_entity_poly.type
_entity_poly.pdbx_seq_one_letter_code
_entity_poly.pdbx_strand_id
1 'polypeptide(L)'
;MNKIKGAAKEVLASAIQVQTSSKDSPALATKSLYGLNPESIARELTDKNLKDWSMFDFYSKTMLEIALNIPIPYLDNWHAGIVKEKYIQKVSKLAEENFCVKYDGAELRKPILFSGNEKCISGEFSFEGDRVSAEGYFYATHGKMKPADIQGVLVRIRGSSVGIYIKDFLGFPSTEAALFQNWTSCEIYASDELEEAMNIDRVKFRETHPAFLELRNEFHRQLRDFFKRVLNELYKQRRDERKSEREKELISEITNVTNTNISTVSKKVALEVKKSWSYDKKESRKSVSRSYSPAQVLKMVSEVAKPILPKPLFEELIAEINKLLLK
;
A
#
# COMPACT_ATOMS: atom_id res chain seq x y z
N MET A 1 -21.84 21.55 14.04
CA MET A 1 -21.16 21.89 15.31
C MET A 1 -22.15 21.69 16.45
N ASN A 2 -22.13 20.54 17.11
CA ASN A 2 -22.98 20.29 18.29
C ASN A 2 -22.33 20.92 19.52
N LYS A 3 -23.10 21.71 20.28
CA LYS A 3 -22.65 22.41 21.49
C LYS A 3 -22.24 21.40 22.57
N ILE A 4 -20.94 21.35 22.87
CA ILE A 4 -20.39 20.66 24.05
C ILE A 4 -20.99 21.31 25.30
N LYS A 5 -21.68 20.56 26.16
CA LYS A 5 -22.32 21.05 27.40
C LYS A 5 -21.45 20.79 28.64
N GLY A 6 -21.42 21.75 29.57
CA GLY A 6 -21.01 21.55 30.97
C GLY A 6 -19.51 21.36 31.25
N ALA A 7 -19.21 20.75 32.40
CA ALA A 7 -17.87 20.53 32.99
C ALA A 7 -16.82 19.93 32.03
N ALA A 8 -17.26 19.29 30.95
CA ALA A 8 -16.44 18.89 29.82
C ALA A 8 -15.60 20.04 29.22
N LYS A 9 -16.14 21.27 29.22
CA LYS A 9 -15.41 22.45 28.72
C LYS A 9 -14.22 22.82 29.61
N GLU A 10 -14.32 22.59 30.92
CA GLU A 10 -13.24 22.88 31.88
C GLU A 10 -12.14 21.81 31.82
N VAL A 11 -12.50 20.54 31.65
CA VAL A 11 -11.55 19.43 31.44
C VAL A 11 -10.81 19.58 30.10
N LEU A 12 -11.49 19.99 29.04
CA LEU A 12 -10.85 20.29 27.75
C LEU A 12 -9.96 21.53 27.84
N ALA A 13 -10.39 22.57 28.58
CA ALA A 13 -9.58 23.78 28.76
C ALA A 13 -8.30 23.51 29.54
N SER A 14 -8.33 22.66 30.57
CA SER A 14 -7.14 22.28 31.33
C SER A 14 -6.18 21.39 30.53
N ALA A 15 -6.71 20.46 29.72
CA ALA A 15 -5.89 19.64 28.81
C ALA A 15 -5.18 20.49 27.73
N ILE A 16 -5.85 21.50 27.18
CA ILE A 16 -5.26 22.47 26.23
C ILE A 16 -4.19 23.35 26.91
N GLN A 17 -4.38 23.73 28.17
CA GLN A 17 -3.41 24.52 28.94
C GLN A 17 -2.09 23.77 29.22
N VAL A 18 -2.17 22.45 29.42
CA VAL A 18 -0.99 21.58 29.60
C VAL A 18 -0.21 21.40 28.29
N GLN A 19 -0.86 21.45 27.12
CA GLN A 19 -0.17 21.32 25.83
C GLN A 19 0.51 22.62 25.37
N THR A 20 -0.09 23.77 25.67
CA THR A 20 0.44 25.10 25.29
C THR A 20 1.67 25.56 26.10
N SER A 21 2.05 24.84 27.15
CA SER A 21 3.27 25.09 27.94
C SER A 21 4.52 24.41 27.36
N SER A 22 4.39 23.58 26.33
CA SER A 22 5.52 23.08 25.53
C SER A 22 5.77 24.03 24.35
N LYS A 23 6.95 24.67 24.31
CA LYS A 23 7.25 25.84 23.48
C LYS A 23 7.42 25.59 21.97
N ASP A 24 7.30 24.36 21.48
CA ASP A 24 7.83 23.98 20.16
C ASP A 24 6.83 23.32 19.19
N SER A 25 5.52 23.60 19.27
CA SER A 25 4.61 23.20 18.17
C SER A 25 3.47 24.20 17.92
N PRO A 26 3.23 24.60 16.66
CA PRO A 26 2.12 25.49 16.35
C PRO A 26 0.80 24.77 16.62
N ALA A 27 -0.13 25.49 17.26
CA ALA A 27 -1.46 25.02 17.61
C ALA A 27 -2.28 24.65 16.36
N LEU A 28 -2.10 23.44 15.84
CA LEU A 28 -3.11 22.76 15.06
C LEU A 28 -4.33 22.61 15.97
N ALA A 29 -5.50 23.05 15.50
CA ALA A 29 -6.76 22.85 16.21
C ALA A 29 -6.94 21.35 16.45
N THR A 30 -6.62 20.89 17.66
CA THR A 30 -6.71 19.49 18.05
C THR A 30 -8.17 19.09 18.07
N LYS A 31 -8.53 18.11 17.26
CA LYS A 31 -9.88 17.54 17.27
C LYS A 31 -10.09 16.78 18.57
N SER A 32 -11.31 16.81 19.10
CA SER A 32 -11.68 16.01 20.28
C SER A 32 -12.65 14.93 19.88
N LEU A 33 -12.43 13.71 20.38
CA LEU A 33 -13.37 12.59 20.30
C LEU A 33 -14.22 12.49 21.56
N TYR A 34 -13.97 13.31 22.57
CA TYR A 34 -14.71 13.29 23.82
C TYR A 34 -16.21 13.54 23.61
N GLY A 35 -17.04 12.70 24.22
CA GLY A 35 -18.49 12.80 24.14
C GLY A 35 -19.09 12.45 22.78
N LEU A 36 -18.29 11.97 21.83
CA LEU A 36 -18.78 11.46 20.56
C LEU A 36 -19.32 10.03 20.71
N ASN A 37 -20.35 9.70 19.93
CA ASN A 37 -20.81 8.32 19.79
C ASN A 37 -19.89 7.53 18.83
N PRO A 38 -19.95 6.19 18.84
CA PRO A 38 -19.09 5.35 17.99
C PRO A 38 -19.15 5.70 16.50
N GLU A 39 -20.32 6.05 15.97
CA GLU A 39 -20.49 6.47 14.56
C GLU A 39 -19.74 7.77 14.23
N SER A 40 -19.77 8.73 15.15
CA SER A 40 -19.06 10.01 14.99
C SER A 40 -17.54 9.81 15.10
N ILE A 41 -17.10 8.93 16.00
CA ILE A 41 -15.68 8.53 16.10
C ILE A 41 -15.23 7.88 14.78
N ALA A 42 -16.01 6.94 14.24
CA ALA A 42 -15.71 6.30 12.96
C ALA A 42 -15.58 7.32 11.81
N ARG A 43 -16.43 8.35 11.79
CA ARG A 43 -16.33 9.44 10.80
C ARG A 43 -15.05 10.25 10.94
N GLU A 44 -14.63 10.57 12.16
CA GLU A 44 -13.36 11.30 12.38
C GLU A 44 -12.14 10.44 12.03
N LEU A 45 -12.18 9.14 12.33
CA LEU A 45 -11.10 8.20 12.01
C LEU A 45 -10.96 7.92 10.50
N THR A 46 -12.03 8.12 9.71
CA THR A 46 -12.02 7.97 8.25
C THR A 46 -11.80 9.27 7.49
N ASP A 47 -11.57 10.39 8.18
CA ASP A 47 -11.25 11.66 7.55
C ASP A 47 -9.94 11.53 6.75
N LYS A 48 -10.00 11.83 5.44
CA LYS A 48 -8.83 11.79 4.54
C LYS A 48 -7.70 12.73 4.96
N ASN A 49 -8.03 13.75 5.74
CA ASN A 49 -7.08 14.71 6.28
C ASN A 49 -6.42 14.25 7.58
N LEU A 50 -6.93 13.20 8.22
CA LEU A 50 -6.31 12.60 9.40
C LEU A 50 -5.00 11.91 8.99
N LYS A 51 -3.87 12.47 9.42
CA LYS A 51 -2.54 11.91 9.15
C LYS A 51 -2.17 10.85 10.18
N ASP A 52 -2.41 11.17 11.44
CA ASP A 52 -2.08 10.36 12.61
C ASP A 52 -2.90 10.85 13.81
N TRP A 53 -2.86 10.11 14.91
CA TRP A 53 -3.62 10.40 16.12
C TRP A 53 -3.07 11.60 16.90
N SER A 54 -1.91 12.17 16.54
CA SER A 54 -1.43 13.42 17.16
C SER A 54 -2.28 14.65 16.78
N MET A 55 -3.15 14.51 15.76
CA MET A 55 -4.13 15.54 15.40
C MET A 55 -5.30 15.62 16.37
N PHE A 56 -5.44 14.67 17.29
CA PHE A 56 -6.43 14.71 18.36
C PHE A 56 -5.82 15.29 19.64
N ASP A 57 -6.69 15.76 20.54
CA ASP A 57 -6.26 16.14 21.89
C ASP A 57 -5.69 14.93 22.66
N PHE A 58 -4.92 15.20 23.72
CA PHE A 58 -4.25 14.15 24.50
C PHE A 58 -5.23 13.12 25.07
N TYR A 59 -6.40 13.58 25.50
CA TYR A 59 -7.44 12.73 26.05
C TYR A 59 -7.93 11.71 25.01
N SER A 60 -8.25 12.18 23.81
CA SER A 60 -8.77 11.38 22.71
C SER A 60 -7.71 10.43 22.19
N LYS A 61 -6.45 10.88 22.10
CA LYS A 61 -5.33 10.00 21.75
C LYS A 61 -5.19 8.86 22.77
N THR A 62 -5.21 9.18 24.07
CA THR A 62 -5.14 8.18 25.14
C THR A 62 -6.31 7.19 25.05
N MET A 63 -7.52 7.68 24.78
CA MET A 63 -8.69 6.86 24.57
C MET A 63 -8.51 5.86 23.41
N LEU A 64 -7.96 6.30 22.27
CA LEU A 64 -7.67 5.44 21.13
C LEU A 64 -6.57 4.42 21.45
N GLU A 65 -5.51 4.81 22.14
CA GLU A 65 -4.44 3.92 22.55
C GLU A 65 -4.92 2.84 23.51
N ILE A 66 -5.74 3.19 24.51
CA ILE A 66 -6.38 2.21 25.40
C ILE A 66 -7.25 1.26 24.59
N ALA A 67 -8.14 1.79 23.75
CA ALA A 67 -9.06 1.01 22.93
C ALA A 67 -8.35 0.06 21.95
N LEU A 68 -7.14 0.42 21.49
CA LEU A 68 -6.32 -0.44 20.66
C LEU A 68 -5.79 -1.66 21.43
N ASN A 69 -5.45 -1.48 22.71
CA ASN A 69 -4.75 -2.48 23.51
C ASN A 69 -5.63 -3.53 24.17
N ILE A 70 -6.93 -3.24 24.35
CA ILE A 70 -7.85 -4.12 25.07
C ILE A 70 -8.67 -5.03 24.15
N PRO A 71 -9.16 -6.18 24.65
CA PRO A 71 -9.96 -7.14 23.88
C PRO A 71 -11.43 -6.69 23.79
N ILE A 72 -11.67 -5.56 23.12
CA ILE A 72 -13.01 -5.01 22.87
C ILE A 72 -13.41 -5.20 21.41
N PRO A 73 -14.69 -5.08 21.05
CA PRO A 73 -15.11 -5.22 19.66
C PRO A 73 -14.64 -4.06 18.78
N TYR A 74 -14.62 -4.29 17.47
CA TYR A 74 -14.34 -3.27 16.46
C TYR A 74 -15.50 -2.27 16.31
N LEU A 75 -15.21 -1.14 15.65
CA LEU A 75 -16.24 -0.25 15.12
C LEU A 75 -17.06 -0.95 14.02
N ASP A 76 -18.31 -0.54 13.86
CA ASP A 76 -19.16 -1.06 12.80
C ASP A 76 -18.56 -0.77 11.42
N ASN A 77 -18.66 -1.75 10.52
CA ASN A 77 -18.11 -1.68 9.16
C ASN A 77 -16.59 -1.39 9.10
N TRP A 78 -15.82 -1.75 10.14
CA TRP A 78 -14.37 -1.53 10.20
C TRP A 78 -13.58 -2.03 8.98
N HIS A 79 -14.06 -3.11 8.36
CA HIS A 79 -13.45 -3.78 7.22
C HIS A 79 -13.88 -3.21 5.86
N ALA A 80 -14.85 -2.29 5.85
CA ALA A 80 -15.44 -1.64 4.67
C ALA A 80 -15.79 -2.59 3.50
N GLY A 81 -16.28 -3.79 3.83
CA GLY A 81 -16.73 -4.81 2.85
C GLY A 81 -15.63 -5.50 2.04
N ILE A 82 -14.34 -5.27 2.36
CA ILE A 82 -13.20 -5.71 1.52
C ILE A 82 -12.60 -7.04 1.98
N VAL A 83 -12.72 -7.34 3.26
CA VAL A 83 -12.26 -8.61 3.81
C VAL A 83 -13.39 -9.63 3.60
N LYS A 84 -13.05 -10.88 3.22
CA LYS A 84 -14.09 -11.92 3.04
C LYS A 84 -14.89 -12.07 4.34
N GLU A 85 -16.21 -12.05 4.24
CA GLU A 85 -17.17 -12.12 5.37
C GLU A 85 -16.80 -13.18 6.41
N LYS A 86 -16.49 -14.40 5.96
CA LYS A 86 -16.11 -15.55 6.80
C LYS A 86 -14.89 -15.27 7.68
N TYR A 87 -13.95 -14.48 7.18
CA TYR A 87 -12.71 -14.16 7.86
C TYR A 87 -12.90 -13.02 8.88
N ILE A 88 -13.68 -12.00 8.52
CA ILE A 88 -14.11 -10.95 9.46
C ILE A 88 -14.83 -11.58 10.63
N GLN A 89 -15.78 -12.48 10.37
CA GLN A 89 -16.50 -13.19 11.43
C GLN A 89 -15.56 -13.96 12.35
N LYS A 90 -14.47 -14.53 11.82
CA LYS A 90 -13.48 -15.26 12.62
C LYS A 90 -12.70 -14.33 13.55
N VAL A 91 -12.11 -13.23 13.05
CA VAL A 91 -11.34 -12.32 13.94
C VAL A 91 -12.24 -11.42 14.79
N SER A 92 -13.43 -11.04 14.30
CA SER A 92 -14.44 -10.39 15.13
C SER A 92 -14.86 -11.30 16.27
N LYS A 93 -15.09 -12.60 16.03
CA LYS A 93 -15.39 -13.57 17.10
C LYS A 93 -14.24 -13.71 18.11
N LEU A 94 -12.98 -13.64 17.66
CA LEU A 94 -11.81 -13.63 18.55
C LEU A 94 -11.69 -12.31 19.36
N ALA A 95 -12.29 -11.23 18.89
CA ALA A 95 -12.35 -9.94 19.58
C ALA A 95 -13.63 -9.75 20.43
N GLU A 96 -14.67 -10.57 20.20
CA GLU A 96 -15.97 -10.57 20.87
C GLU A 96 -15.98 -11.44 22.14
N GLU A 97 -14.93 -11.35 22.95
CA GLU A 97 -15.12 -11.70 24.36
C GLU A 97 -16.16 -10.73 24.94
N ASN A 98 -17.03 -11.18 25.85
CA ASN A 98 -18.13 -10.39 26.44
C ASN A 98 -17.61 -9.25 27.35
N PHE A 99 -16.74 -8.41 26.80
CA PHE A 99 -15.92 -7.44 27.48
C PHE A 99 -16.16 -6.07 26.85
N CYS A 100 -16.66 -5.14 27.65
CA CYS A 100 -16.98 -3.78 27.25
C CYS A 100 -16.32 -2.84 28.25
N VAL A 101 -15.64 -1.82 27.73
CA VAL A 101 -15.02 -0.77 28.55
C VAL A 101 -15.66 0.56 28.23
N LYS A 102 -16.05 1.29 29.27
CA LYS A 102 -16.51 2.66 29.15
C LYS A 102 -15.44 3.60 29.69
N TYR A 103 -15.10 4.61 28.91
CA TYR A 103 -14.14 5.66 29.25
C TYR A 103 -14.92 6.99 29.33
N ASP A 104 -15.12 7.49 30.55
CA ASP A 104 -16.01 8.62 30.87
C ASP A 104 -17.40 8.52 30.24
N GLY A 105 -17.98 7.32 30.29
CA GLY A 105 -19.32 7.04 29.79
C GLY A 105 -19.41 6.74 28.29
N ALA A 106 -18.34 6.96 27.52
CA ALA A 106 -18.26 6.54 26.12
C ALA A 106 -17.80 5.08 26.03
N GLU A 107 -18.52 4.25 25.27
CA GLU A 107 -18.08 2.88 25.00
C GLU A 107 -16.88 2.88 24.06
N LEU A 108 -15.81 2.20 24.46
CA LEU A 108 -14.63 2.02 23.63
C LEU A 108 -14.90 0.96 22.56
N ARG A 109 -14.36 1.19 21.36
CA ARG A 109 -14.31 0.24 20.24
C ARG A 109 -12.92 0.30 19.62
N LYS A 110 -12.44 -0.79 19.02
CA LYS A 110 -11.11 -0.80 18.39
C LYS A 110 -11.04 0.30 17.32
N PRO A 111 -10.03 1.17 17.36
CA PRO A 111 -9.91 2.31 16.44
C PRO A 111 -9.28 1.92 15.09
N ILE A 112 -9.55 0.70 14.63
CA ILE A 112 -9.09 0.18 13.34
C ILE A 112 -10.27 0.29 12.40
N LEU A 113 -10.15 1.12 11.36
CA LEU A 113 -11.20 1.38 10.39
C LEU A 113 -10.56 1.63 9.03
N PHE A 114 -10.86 0.75 8.07
CA PHE A 114 -10.34 0.83 6.72
C PHE A 114 -11.30 1.61 5.82
N SER A 115 -10.75 2.47 4.95
CA SER A 115 -11.57 3.23 4.02
C SER A 115 -11.95 2.40 2.79
N GLY A 116 -13.25 2.18 2.56
CA GLY A 116 -13.77 1.41 1.42
C GLY A 116 -13.61 2.05 0.03
N ASN A 117 -13.12 3.29 -0.03
CA ASN A 117 -13.14 4.10 -1.26
C ASN A 117 -11.91 3.90 -2.16
N GLU A 118 -10.90 3.18 -1.70
CA GLU A 118 -9.64 2.96 -2.43
C GLU A 118 -9.52 1.52 -2.92
N LYS A 119 -8.78 1.31 -4.01
CA LYS A 119 -8.40 -0.06 -4.42
C LYS A 119 -7.57 -0.67 -3.32
N CYS A 120 -8.05 -1.79 -2.79
CA CYS A 120 -7.49 -2.43 -1.61
C CYS A 120 -7.53 -3.95 -1.78
N ILE A 121 -6.65 -4.61 -1.05
CA ILE A 121 -6.44 -6.05 -1.13
C ILE A 121 -6.29 -6.56 0.29
N SER A 122 -7.06 -7.59 0.61
CA SER A 122 -7.00 -8.29 1.88
C SER A 122 -6.46 -9.71 1.68
N GLY A 123 -5.70 -10.21 2.65
CA GLY A 123 -5.15 -11.57 2.69
C GLY A 123 -5.29 -12.17 4.08
N GLU A 124 -5.41 -13.49 4.14
CA GLU A 124 -5.41 -14.24 5.39
C GLU A 124 -3.96 -14.59 5.77
N PHE A 125 -3.68 -14.51 7.06
CA PHE A 125 -2.52 -15.04 7.72
C PHE A 125 -3.01 -16.18 8.62
N SER A 126 -2.46 -17.37 8.42
CA SER A 126 -2.71 -18.51 9.29
C SER A 126 -1.44 -19.32 9.36
N PHE A 127 -1.07 -19.66 10.59
CA PHE A 127 0.15 -20.37 10.90
C PHE A 127 -0.10 -21.29 12.09
N GLU A 128 0.32 -22.54 11.95
CA GLU A 128 0.37 -23.52 13.02
C GLU A 128 1.80 -24.06 13.04
N GLY A 129 2.57 -23.61 14.03
CA GLY A 129 3.95 -24.01 14.27
C GLY A 129 4.09 -24.97 15.43
N ASP A 130 5.32 -25.38 15.70
CA ASP A 130 5.66 -26.27 16.81
C ASP A 130 5.54 -25.55 18.16
N ARG A 131 5.85 -24.24 18.20
CA ARG A 131 5.91 -23.46 19.45
C ARG A 131 4.92 -22.32 19.51
N VAL A 132 4.30 -21.96 18.40
CA VAL A 132 3.31 -20.89 18.34
C VAL A 132 2.38 -21.12 17.16
N SER A 133 1.10 -20.88 17.39
CA SER A 133 0.12 -20.76 16.33
C SER A 133 -0.38 -19.32 16.28
N ALA A 134 -0.76 -18.87 15.10
CA ALA A 134 -1.23 -17.51 14.92
C ALA A 134 -2.16 -17.39 13.72
N GLU A 135 -3.17 -16.53 13.86
CA GLU A 135 -4.13 -16.23 12.81
C GLU A 135 -4.32 -14.73 12.71
N GLY A 136 -4.54 -14.21 11.50
CA GLY A 136 -4.50 -12.78 11.30
C GLY A 136 -4.77 -12.37 9.86
N TYR A 137 -4.73 -11.08 9.60
CA TYR A 137 -4.93 -10.58 8.25
C TYR A 137 -3.81 -9.66 7.82
N PHE A 138 -3.69 -9.60 6.50
CA PHE A 138 -3.00 -8.57 5.76
C PHE A 138 -4.04 -7.67 5.10
N TYR A 139 -3.88 -6.37 5.21
CA TYR A 139 -4.68 -5.39 4.50
C TYR A 139 -3.76 -4.36 3.85
N ALA A 140 -3.89 -4.16 2.54
CA ALA A 140 -3.15 -3.15 1.81
C ALA A 140 -4.10 -2.26 1.01
N THR A 141 -3.82 -0.95 0.98
CA THR A 141 -4.51 0.03 0.13
C THR A 141 -3.59 0.55 -0.98
N HIS A 142 -4.17 1.16 -2.00
CA HIS A 142 -3.43 1.89 -3.03
C HIS A 142 -3.06 3.30 -2.54
N GLY A 143 -1.94 3.41 -1.85
CA GLY A 143 -1.45 4.67 -1.31
C GLY A 143 -1.09 4.55 0.15
N LYS A 144 -0.60 5.65 0.72
CA LYS A 144 -0.20 5.66 2.13
C LYS A 144 -1.43 5.46 3.02
N MET A 145 -1.34 4.46 3.89
CA MET A 145 -2.34 4.18 4.91
C MET A 145 -2.49 5.35 5.87
N LYS A 146 -3.73 5.68 6.19
CA LYS A 146 -4.10 6.74 7.14
C LYS A 146 -5.17 6.22 8.09
N PRO A 147 -5.07 6.52 9.40
CA PRO A 147 -3.95 7.20 10.05
C PRO A 147 -2.67 6.36 10.06
N ALA A 148 -1.50 7.00 10.22
CA ALA A 148 -0.21 6.31 10.24
C ALA A 148 0.00 5.43 11.49
N ASP A 149 -0.85 5.57 12.51
CA ASP A 149 -0.82 4.79 13.75
C ASP A 149 -1.27 3.34 13.55
N ILE A 150 -2.08 3.06 12.52
CA ILE A 150 -2.53 1.71 12.18
C ILE A 150 -1.67 1.06 11.08
N GLN A 151 -0.53 1.66 10.75
CA GLN A 151 0.41 1.14 9.76
C GLN A 151 1.42 0.17 10.42
N GLY A 152 1.61 -1.01 9.84
CA GLY A 152 2.54 -2.02 10.34
C GLY A 152 1.84 -3.32 10.69
N VAL A 153 2.35 -4.03 11.69
CA VAL A 153 1.71 -5.22 12.25
C VAL A 153 1.39 -5.04 13.73
N LEU A 154 0.17 -5.36 14.12
CA LEU A 154 -0.26 -5.45 15.50
C LEU A 154 -0.34 -6.93 15.91
N VAL A 155 0.40 -7.30 16.95
CA VAL A 155 0.35 -8.66 17.51
C VAL A 155 -0.50 -8.65 18.76
N ARG A 156 -1.39 -9.63 18.88
CA ARG A 156 -2.29 -9.82 20.01
C ARG A 156 -2.09 -11.19 20.62
N ILE A 157 -2.19 -11.26 21.94
CA ILE A 157 -2.20 -12.50 22.73
C ILE A 157 -3.40 -12.36 23.66
N ARG A 158 -4.29 -13.37 23.69
CA ARG A 158 -5.58 -13.31 24.40
C ARG A 158 -6.38 -12.03 24.10
N GLY A 159 -6.45 -11.66 22.81
CA GLY A 159 -7.15 -10.48 22.33
C GLY A 159 -6.53 -9.11 22.69
N SER A 160 -5.58 -9.06 23.62
CA SER A 160 -4.87 -7.84 24.03
C SER A 160 -3.64 -7.62 23.16
N SER A 161 -3.32 -6.38 22.79
CA SER A 161 -2.13 -6.13 21.96
C SER A 161 -0.84 -6.10 22.76
N VAL A 162 0.23 -6.56 22.12
CA VAL A 162 1.60 -6.42 22.60
C VAL A 162 2.12 -5.08 22.12
N GLY A 163 1.90 -4.04 22.93
CA GLY A 163 2.26 -2.67 22.60
C GLY A 163 1.42 -2.08 21.45
N ILE A 164 2.07 -1.30 20.59
CA ILE A 164 1.45 -0.63 19.43
C ILE A 164 1.81 -1.32 18.11
N TYR A 165 1.31 -0.80 16.99
CA TYR A 165 1.71 -1.26 15.67
C TYR A 165 3.24 -1.20 15.46
N ILE A 166 3.79 -2.34 15.07
CA ILE A 166 5.21 -2.53 14.77
C ILE A 166 5.43 -2.17 13.30
N LYS A 167 5.98 -0.97 13.07
CA LYS A 167 6.10 -0.36 11.73
C LYS A 167 7.10 -1.04 10.80
N ASP A 168 8.08 -1.75 11.36
CA ASP A 168 9.09 -2.49 10.61
C ASP A 168 8.66 -3.94 10.30
N PHE A 169 7.42 -4.31 10.61
CA PHE A 169 6.87 -5.64 10.31
C PHE A 169 7.71 -6.78 10.92
N LEU A 170 8.09 -6.63 12.20
CA LEU A 170 8.95 -7.59 12.92
C LEU A 170 10.36 -7.69 12.29
N GLY A 171 10.92 -6.55 11.88
CA GLY A 171 12.24 -6.49 11.22
C GLY A 171 12.25 -6.98 9.76
N PHE A 172 11.15 -6.81 9.03
CA PHE A 172 11.10 -7.14 7.61
C PHE A 172 12.04 -6.23 6.78
N PRO A 173 12.87 -6.79 5.87
CA PRO A 173 13.81 -5.99 5.09
C PRO A 173 13.15 -4.87 4.28
N SER A 174 13.50 -3.62 4.55
CA SER A 174 12.93 -2.45 3.86
C SER A 174 13.22 -2.45 2.35
N THR A 175 14.34 -3.04 1.92
CA THR A 175 14.70 -3.20 0.51
C THR A 175 13.74 -4.08 -0.27
N GLU A 176 13.03 -4.99 0.39
CA GLU A 176 12.08 -5.91 -0.27
C GLU A 176 10.72 -5.26 -0.53
N ALA A 177 10.32 -4.25 0.26
CA ALA A 177 8.96 -3.72 0.18
C ALA A 177 8.75 -2.27 0.69
N ALA A 178 9.74 -1.38 0.54
CA ALA A 178 9.66 0.01 1.05
C ALA A 178 8.37 0.77 0.69
N LEU A 179 7.81 0.54 -0.50
CA LEU A 179 6.55 1.15 -0.93
C LEU A 179 5.34 0.58 -0.17
N PHE A 180 5.28 -0.74 0.02
CA PHE A 180 4.13 -1.42 0.58
C PHE A 180 4.08 -1.36 2.11
N GLN A 181 5.23 -1.16 2.78
CA GLN A 181 5.28 -0.96 4.23
C GLN A 181 4.41 0.22 4.68
N ASN A 182 4.32 1.28 3.87
CA ASN A 182 3.49 2.45 4.16
C ASN A 182 2.00 2.28 3.81
N TRP A 183 1.65 1.18 3.16
CA TRP A 183 0.33 0.96 2.58
C TRP A 183 -0.44 -0.15 3.30
N THR A 184 0.20 -0.79 4.29
CA THR A 184 -0.23 -2.07 4.85
C THR A 184 -0.49 -1.97 6.34
N SER A 185 -1.60 -2.55 6.76
CA SER A 185 -1.93 -2.87 8.14
C SER A 185 -2.08 -4.38 8.25
N CYS A 186 -1.48 -4.95 9.28
CA CYS A 186 -1.63 -6.34 9.64
C CYS A 186 -2.07 -6.43 11.10
N GLU A 187 -2.87 -7.44 11.41
CA GLU A 187 -3.23 -7.76 12.77
C GLU A 187 -3.21 -9.28 12.93
N ILE A 188 -2.52 -9.74 13.98
CA ILE A 188 -2.26 -11.15 14.23
C ILE A 188 -2.68 -11.46 15.66
N TYR A 189 -3.41 -12.55 15.83
CA TYR A 189 -3.80 -13.17 17.08
C TYR A 189 -2.96 -14.42 17.26
N ALA A 190 -1.95 -14.33 18.10
CA ALA A 190 -1.06 -15.42 18.44
C ALA A 190 -1.57 -16.17 19.67
N SER A 191 -1.20 -17.44 19.75
CA SER A 191 -1.48 -18.30 20.88
C SER A 191 -0.64 -17.94 22.11
N ASP A 192 -1.05 -18.46 23.27
CA ASP A 192 -0.51 -18.11 24.58
C ASP A 192 0.97 -18.45 24.74
N GLU A 193 1.50 -19.40 23.96
CA GLU A 193 2.91 -19.79 23.96
C GLU A 193 3.83 -18.61 23.54
N LEU A 194 3.30 -17.63 22.81
CA LEU A 194 4.05 -16.41 22.48
C LEU A 194 4.21 -15.48 23.69
N GLU A 195 3.40 -15.62 24.76
CA GLU A 195 3.50 -14.80 25.97
C GLU A 195 4.90 -14.94 26.61
N GLU A 196 5.48 -16.15 26.56
CA GLU A 196 6.84 -16.39 27.04
C GLU A 196 7.87 -15.59 26.25
N ALA A 197 7.64 -15.31 24.97
CA ALA A 197 8.57 -14.52 24.17
C ALA A 197 8.58 -13.03 24.53
N MET A 198 7.63 -12.54 25.36
CA MET A 198 7.52 -11.12 25.71
C MET A 198 8.59 -10.68 26.71
N ASN A 199 8.92 -9.39 26.66
CA ASN A 199 9.68 -8.72 27.72
C ASN A 199 8.81 -8.49 28.97
N ILE A 200 9.48 -8.17 30.08
CA ILE A 200 8.82 -7.90 31.38
C ILE A 200 7.80 -6.75 31.27
N ASP A 201 8.10 -5.75 30.44
CA ASP A 201 7.22 -4.60 30.18
C ASP A 201 6.01 -4.92 29.30
N ARG A 202 5.96 -6.12 28.70
CA ARG A 202 4.89 -6.59 27.80
C ARG A 202 4.64 -5.71 26.57
N VAL A 203 5.62 -4.89 26.19
CA VAL A 203 5.52 -4.00 25.01
C VAL A 203 6.23 -4.58 23.80
N LYS A 204 7.25 -5.41 24.01
CA LYS A 204 8.10 -5.97 22.95
C LYS A 204 8.39 -7.45 23.19
N PHE A 205 8.83 -8.12 22.13
CA PHE A 205 9.31 -9.49 22.18
C PHE A 205 10.83 -9.56 22.32
N ARG A 206 11.31 -10.66 22.89
CA ARG A 206 12.71 -11.08 22.89
C ARG A 206 13.02 -11.64 21.51
N GLU A 207 13.82 -10.92 20.73
CA GLU A 207 14.12 -11.27 19.34
C GLU A 207 14.80 -12.63 19.15
N THR A 208 15.44 -13.15 20.18
CA THR A 208 16.11 -14.46 20.18
C THR A 208 15.23 -15.61 20.63
N HIS A 209 13.99 -15.36 21.07
CA HIS A 209 13.11 -16.41 21.58
C HIS A 209 12.63 -17.32 20.43
N PRO A 210 12.71 -18.66 20.56
CA PRO A 210 12.34 -19.58 19.47
C PRO A 210 10.93 -19.37 18.92
N ALA A 211 9.92 -19.20 19.78
CA ALA A 211 8.54 -18.95 19.34
C ALA A 211 8.40 -17.64 18.54
N PHE A 212 9.11 -16.57 18.93
CA PHE A 212 9.09 -15.32 18.19
C PHE A 212 9.79 -15.45 16.83
N LEU A 213 10.94 -16.13 16.79
CA LEU A 213 11.67 -16.39 15.55
C LEU A 213 10.81 -17.19 14.55
N GLU A 214 10.12 -18.20 15.06
CA GLU A 214 9.22 -19.05 14.28
C GLU A 214 8.07 -18.24 13.66
N LEU A 215 7.32 -17.48 14.50
CA LEU A 215 6.27 -16.57 14.03
C LEU A 215 6.79 -15.56 13.00
N ARG A 216 7.92 -14.90 13.30
CA ARG A 216 8.51 -13.87 12.44
C ARG A 216 8.85 -14.43 11.07
N ASN A 217 9.51 -15.58 11.01
CA ASN A 217 9.94 -16.19 9.76
C ASN A 217 8.74 -16.53 8.87
N GLU A 218 7.70 -17.11 9.46
CA GLU A 218 6.49 -17.45 8.74
C GLU A 218 5.70 -16.20 8.31
N PHE A 219 5.56 -15.22 9.20
CA PHE A 219 4.95 -13.93 8.89
C PHE A 219 5.65 -13.27 7.71
N HIS A 220 6.98 -13.21 7.71
CA HIS A 220 7.76 -12.65 6.59
C HIS A 220 7.56 -13.42 5.29
N ARG A 221 7.44 -14.75 5.35
CA ARG A 221 7.18 -15.59 4.17
C ARG A 221 5.82 -15.25 3.55
N GLN A 222 4.75 -15.25 4.34
CA GLN A 222 3.40 -14.95 3.85
C GLN A 222 3.27 -13.48 3.43
N LEU A 223 3.91 -12.55 4.14
CA LEU A 223 3.93 -11.13 3.79
C LEU A 223 4.58 -10.88 2.42
N ARG A 224 5.68 -11.58 2.08
CA ARG A 224 6.28 -11.51 0.74
C ARG A 224 5.30 -11.93 -0.35
N ASP A 225 4.60 -13.03 -0.14
CA ASP A 225 3.64 -13.53 -1.13
C ASP A 225 2.42 -12.61 -1.26
N PHE A 226 1.98 -12.04 -0.13
CA PHE A 226 0.97 -10.99 -0.12
C PHE A 226 1.42 -9.76 -0.93
N PHE A 227 2.63 -9.24 -0.72
CA PHE A 227 3.14 -8.10 -1.48
C PHE A 227 3.29 -8.36 -2.98
N LYS A 228 3.70 -9.58 -3.39
CA LYS A 228 3.70 -9.96 -4.81
C LYS A 228 2.29 -9.87 -5.41
N ARG A 229 1.28 -10.34 -4.67
CA ARG A 229 -0.13 -10.23 -5.10
C ARG A 229 -0.58 -8.78 -5.18
N VAL A 230 -0.26 -7.97 -4.17
CA VAL A 230 -0.58 -6.53 -4.15
C VAL A 230 0.03 -5.80 -5.35
N LEU A 231 1.30 -6.08 -5.67
CA LEU A 231 1.96 -5.54 -6.86
C LEU A 231 1.22 -5.95 -8.13
N ASN A 232 0.88 -7.23 -8.28
CA ASN A 232 0.20 -7.72 -9.48
C ASN A 232 -1.21 -7.14 -9.63
N GLU A 233 -1.97 -6.98 -8.57
CA GLU A 233 -3.37 -6.53 -8.65
C GLU A 233 -3.50 -5.01 -8.69
N LEU A 234 -2.73 -4.26 -7.89
CA LEU A 234 -2.80 -2.79 -7.88
C LEU A 234 -2.03 -2.13 -9.02
N TYR A 235 -0.96 -2.74 -9.54
CA TYR A 235 -0.08 -2.10 -10.53
C TYR A 235 -0.15 -2.68 -11.94
N LYS A 236 -0.69 -3.88 -12.19
CA LYS A 236 -0.70 -4.46 -13.54
C LYS A 236 -1.50 -3.62 -14.54
N GLN A 237 -2.61 -3.03 -14.13
CA GLN A 237 -3.41 -2.14 -14.99
C GLN A 237 -2.60 -0.94 -15.50
N ARG A 238 -1.91 -0.20 -14.61
CA ARG A 238 -1.08 0.94 -15.03
C ARG A 238 0.14 0.54 -15.83
N ARG A 239 0.73 -0.63 -15.57
CA ARG A 239 1.87 -1.12 -16.34
C ARG A 239 1.47 -1.46 -17.77
N ASP A 240 0.32 -2.11 -17.94
CA ASP A 240 -0.22 -2.46 -19.24
C ASP A 240 -0.70 -1.22 -20.01
N GLU A 241 -1.33 -0.26 -19.32
CA GLU A 241 -1.70 1.06 -19.87
C GLU A 241 -0.47 1.85 -20.35
N ARG A 242 0.56 2.00 -19.50
CA ARG A 242 1.80 2.70 -19.87
C ARG A 242 2.59 1.99 -20.97
N LYS A 243 2.55 0.65 -20.99
CA LYS A 243 3.18 -0.14 -22.05
C LYS A 243 2.46 0.11 -23.39
N SER A 244 1.13 0.13 -23.36
CA SER A 244 0.28 0.45 -24.52
C SER A 244 0.52 1.88 -25.01
N GLU A 245 0.61 2.87 -24.11
CA GLU A 245 0.92 4.26 -24.47
C GLU A 245 2.30 4.39 -25.12
N ARG A 246 3.35 3.81 -24.52
CA ARG A 246 4.69 3.83 -25.10
C ARG A 246 4.77 3.12 -26.45
N GLU A 247 4.01 2.04 -26.62
CA GLU A 247 3.93 1.34 -27.90
C GLU A 247 3.26 2.20 -28.96
N LYS A 248 2.19 2.93 -28.61
CA LYS A 248 1.54 3.90 -29.50
C LYS A 248 2.49 5.04 -29.88
N GLU A 249 3.19 5.63 -28.91
CA GLU A 249 4.17 6.69 -29.14
C GLU A 249 5.28 6.21 -30.09
N LEU A 250 5.86 5.05 -29.83
CA LEU A 250 6.93 4.47 -30.65
C LEU A 250 6.46 4.18 -32.08
N ILE A 251 5.26 3.65 -32.26
CA ILE A 251 4.66 3.44 -33.60
C ILE A 251 4.45 4.79 -34.31
N SER A 252 4.03 5.83 -33.58
CA SER A 252 3.86 7.18 -34.14
C SER A 252 5.19 7.78 -34.60
N GLU A 253 6.26 7.62 -33.82
CA GLU A 253 7.61 8.09 -34.17
C GLU A 253 8.15 7.38 -35.41
N ILE A 254 8.02 6.06 -35.48
CA ILE A 254 8.44 5.27 -36.64
C ILE A 254 7.65 5.67 -37.88
N THR A 255 6.34 5.91 -37.73
CA THR A 255 5.49 6.37 -38.83
C THR A 255 5.94 7.74 -39.34
N ASN A 256 6.28 8.66 -38.44
CA ASN A 256 6.81 9.98 -38.79
C ASN A 256 8.15 9.89 -39.51
N VAL A 257 9.12 9.15 -38.97
CA VAL A 257 10.43 8.94 -39.62
C VAL A 257 10.27 8.31 -41.00
N THR A 258 9.37 7.34 -41.12
CA THR A 258 9.08 6.66 -42.39
C THR A 258 8.49 7.62 -43.41
N ASN A 259 7.58 8.51 -43.00
CA ASN A 259 7.00 9.52 -43.88
C ASN A 259 8.05 10.55 -44.31
N THR A 260 8.83 11.09 -43.38
CA THR A 260 9.74 12.21 -43.65
C THR A 260 10.99 11.78 -44.42
N ASN A 261 11.60 10.64 -44.05
CA ASN A 261 12.90 10.26 -44.58
C ASN A 261 12.80 9.15 -45.64
N ILE A 262 12.03 8.09 -45.36
CA ILE A 262 12.03 6.88 -46.20
C ILE A 262 11.10 7.05 -47.41
N SER A 263 9.90 7.61 -47.21
CA SER A 263 8.90 7.74 -48.28
C SER A 263 9.33 8.68 -49.42
N THR A 264 10.22 9.62 -49.12
CA THR A 264 10.82 10.53 -50.11
C THR A 264 11.74 9.81 -51.10
N VAL A 265 12.32 8.66 -50.72
CA VAL A 265 13.23 7.87 -51.55
C VAL A 265 12.51 6.65 -52.13
N SER A 266 11.70 5.95 -51.32
CA SER A 266 10.94 4.78 -51.74
C SER A 266 9.61 4.66 -51.01
N LYS A 267 8.51 4.77 -51.78
CA LYS A 267 7.16 4.51 -51.28
C LYS A 267 6.94 3.04 -50.91
N LYS A 268 7.59 2.11 -51.63
CA LYS A 268 7.45 0.67 -51.44
C LYS A 268 8.00 0.23 -50.09
N VAL A 269 9.23 0.62 -49.77
CA VAL A 269 9.87 0.30 -48.48
C VAL A 269 9.17 1.00 -47.32
N ALA A 270 8.71 2.24 -47.51
CA ALA A 270 7.93 2.95 -46.50
C ALA A 270 6.62 2.23 -46.13
N LEU A 271 5.94 1.63 -47.12
CA LEU A 271 4.74 0.80 -46.89
C LEU A 271 5.08 -0.49 -46.11
N GLU A 272 6.21 -1.12 -46.41
CA GLU A 272 6.65 -2.35 -45.77
C GLU A 272 7.06 -2.14 -44.30
N VAL A 273 7.77 -1.05 -44.02
CA VAL A 273 8.12 -0.64 -42.64
C VAL A 273 6.83 -0.34 -41.86
N LYS A 274 5.89 0.46 -42.40
CA LYS A 274 4.61 0.72 -41.72
C LYS A 274 3.81 -0.55 -41.42
N LYS A 275 3.74 -1.48 -42.38
CA LYS A 275 3.08 -2.79 -42.17
C LYS A 275 3.75 -3.59 -41.06
N SER A 276 5.08 -3.57 -41.00
CA SER A 276 5.86 -4.29 -40.00
C SER A 276 5.66 -3.74 -38.58
N TRP A 277 5.43 -2.44 -38.46
CA TRP A 277 5.24 -1.75 -37.18
C TRP A 277 3.76 -1.48 -36.82
N SER A 278 2.80 -2.07 -37.53
CA SER A 278 1.36 -1.95 -37.26
C SER A 278 0.94 -2.57 -35.91
N TYR A 279 -0.16 -2.08 -35.34
CA TYR A 279 -0.69 -2.41 -34.01
C TYR A 279 -1.11 -3.89 -33.85
N ASP A 280 -1.34 -4.60 -34.95
CA ASP A 280 -1.89 -5.98 -34.92
C ASP A 280 -0.89 -7.09 -34.58
N LYS A 281 0.42 -6.83 -34.60
CA LYS A 281 1.44 -7.84 -34.26
C LYS A 281 1.92 -7.69 -32.82
N LYS A 282 1.23 -8.36 -31.90
CA LYS A 282 1.45 -8.46 -30.44
C LYS A 282 2.81 -9.04 -29.98
N GLU A 283 3.73 -9.34 -30.88
CA GLU A 283 5.03 -9.89 -30.46
C GLU A 283 5.90 -8.80 -29.84
N SER A 284 6.51 -9.14 -28.70
CA SER A 284 7.26 -8.21 -27.85
C SER A 284 8.42 -7.57 -28.61
N ARG A 285 8.21 -6.36 -29.13
CA ARG A 285 9.25 -5.56 -29.79
C ARG A 285 10.24 -5.10 -28.73
N LYS A 286 11.48 -5.58 -28.81
CA LYS A 286 12.54 -5.22 -27.85
C LYS A 286 13.20 -3.91 -28.26
N SER A 287 13.59 -3.11 -27.27
CA SER A 287 14.49 -1.97 -27.51
C SER A 287 15.85 -2.48 -27.94
N VAL A 288 16.39 -1.91 -29.01
CA VAL A 288 17.63 -2.35 -29.67
C VAL A 288 18.86 -2.05 -28.82
N SER A 289 18.78 -1.05 -27.93
CA SER A 289 19.71 -0.85 -26.82
C SER A 289 19.05 -0.02 -25.70
N ARG A 290 19.69 0.08 -24.52
CA ARG A 290 19.25 0.98 -23.44
C ARG A 290 19.31 2.47 -23.83
N SER A 291 20.05 2.81 -24.89
CA SER A 291 20.40 4.19 -25.25
C SER A 291 19.64 4.73 -26.47
N TYR A 292 19.09 3.87 -27.33
CA TYR A 292 18.45 4.29 -28.58
C TYR A 292 17.15 3.52 -28.89
N SER A 293 16.13 4.26 -29.32
CA SER A 293 14.87 3.68 -29.80
C SER A 293 14.99 3.19 -31.26
N PRO A 294 14.19 2.19 -31.68
CA PRO A 294 14.13 1.77 -33.08
C PRO A 294 13.85 2.92 -34.07
N ALA A 295 13.02 3.90 -33.67
CA ALA A 295 12.75 5.09 -34.46
C ALA A 295 14.00 5.95 -34.66
N GLN A 296 14.81 6.14 -33.61
CA GLN A 296 16.06 6.89 -33.68
C GLN A 296 17.08 6.20 -34.58
N VAL A 297 17.19 4.86 -34.50
CA VAL A 297 18.09 4.09 -35.38
C VAL A 297 17.67 4.25 -36.85
N LEU A 298 16.39 4.07 -37.16
CA LEU A 298 15.88 4.27 -38.52
C LEU A 298 16.11 5.70 -39.01
N LYS A 299 15.93 6.70 -38.14
CA LYS A 299 16.19 8.10 -38.47
C LYS A 299 17.66 8.33 -38.82
N MET A 300 18.57 7.94 -37.94
CA MET A 300 20.02 8.12 -38.15
C MET A 300 20.49 7.43 -39.44
N VAL A 301 20.10 6.17 -39.65
CA VAL A 301 20.47 5.43 -40.86
C VAL A 301 19.89 6.11 -42.09
N SER A 302 18.60 6.45 -42.09
CA SER A 302 17.97 7.07 -43.26
C SER A 302 18.56 8.44 -43.61
N GLU A 303 18.94 9.24 -42.62
CA GLU A 303 19.59 10.55 -42.83
C GLU A 303 20.98 10.42 -43.43
N VAL A 304 21.78 9.44 -42.98
CA VAL A 304 23.14 9.20 -43.49
C VAL A 304 23.12 8.50 -44.85
N ALA A 305 22.25 7.51 -45.04
CA ALA A 305 22.22 6.68 -46.23
C ALA A 305 21.59 7.40 -47.45
N LYS A 306 20.61 8.28 -47.21
CA LYS A 306 19.88 9.00 -48.27
C LYS A 306 20.76 9.79 -49.24
N PRO A 307 21.78 10.55 -48.80
CA PRO A 307 22.67 11.27 -49.72
C PRO A 307 23.76 10.40 -50.36
N ILE A 308 24.06 9.22 -49.81
CA ILE A 308 25.24 8.41 -50.19
C ILE A 308 24.87 7.25 -51.12
N LEU A 309 23.74 6.59 -50.87
CA LEU A 309 23.41 5.34 -51.54
C LEU A 309 22.45 5.53 -52.73
N PRO A 310 22.70 4.84 -53.85
CA PRO A 310 21.71 4.66 -54.90
C PRO A 310 20.44 4.01 -54.35
N LYS A 311 19.29 4.37 -54.93
CA LYS A 311 17.96 3.90 -54.49
C LYS A 311 17.87 2.38 -54.22
N PRO A 312 18.38 1.47 -55.07
CA PRO A 312 18.27 0.03 -54.82
C PRO A 312 18.99 -0.42 -53.54
N LEU A 313 20.20 0.10 -53.30
CA LEU A 313 21.01 -0.24 -52.12
C LEU A 313 20.44 0.40 -50.84
N PHE A 314 19.84 1.59 -50.96
CA PHE A 314 19.12 2.21 -49.85
C PHE A 314 17.91 1.37 -49.43
N GLU A 315 17.14 0.85 -50.39
CA GLU A 315 15.98 0.00 -50.11
C GLU A 315 16.38 -1.29 -49.38
N GLU A 316 17.45 -1.94 -49.82
CA GLU A 316 18.00 -3.16 -49.21
C GLU A 316 18.50 -2.92 -47.77
N LEU A 317 19.24 -1.82 -47.55
CA LEU A 317 19.74 -1.45 -46.23
C LEU A 317 18.61 -1.22 -45.22
N ILE A 318 17.59 -0.45 -45.61
CA ILE A 318 16.46 -0.16 -44.73
C ILE A 318 15.64 -1.42 -44.43
N ALA A 319 15.47 -2.32 -45.41
CA ALA A 319 14.78 -3.59 -45.21
C ALA A 319 15.53 -4.50 -44.21
N GLU A 320 16.85 -4.62 -44.34
CA GLU A 320 17.66 -5.46 -43.45
C GLU A 320 17.71 -4.88 -42.03
N ILE A 321 17.83 -3.56 -41.89
CA ILE A 321 17.75 -2.92 -40.57
C ILE A 321 16.37 -3.10 -39.96
N ASN A 322 15.29 -2.89 -40.71
CA ASN A 322 13.93 -3.12 -40.21
C ASN A 322 13.76 -4.56 -39.70
N LYS A 323 14.31 -5.55 -40.40
CA LYS A 323 14.30 -6.96 -39.99
C LYS A 323 15.10 -7.20 -38.71
N LEU A 324 16.24 -6.53 -38.52
CA LEU A 324 17.04 -6.60 -37.29
C LEU A 324 16.33 -5.95 -36.10
N LEU A 325 15.62 -4.85 -36.32
CA LEU A 325 14.87 -4.13 -35.26
C LEU A 325 13.62 -4.89 -34.79
N LEU A 326 13.14 -5.88 -35.55
CA LEU A 326 11.97 -6.71 -35.23
C LEU A 326 12.32 -8.02 -34.50
N LYS A 327 13.60 -8.40 -34.40
CA LYS A 327 14.09 -9.59 -33.69
C LYS A 327 14.34 -9.31 -32.21
#